data_AF-A0A919FPC0-F1
#
_entry.id   AF-A0A919FPC0-F1
#
_cell.length_a   1.000
_cell.length_b   1.000
_cell.length_c   1.000
_cell.angle_alpha   90.00
_cell.angle_beta   90.00
_cell.angle_gamma   90.00
#
_symmetry.space_group_name_H-M   'P 1'
#
loop_
_entity.id
_entity.type
_entity.pdbx_description
1 polymer ?
#
loop_
_entity_poly.entity_id
_entity_poly.type
_entity_poly.pdbx_seq_one_letter_code
_entity_poly.pdbx_strand_id
1 'polypeptide(L)'
;MTADLRTSGVAGASVPAPSAGDVLRFAAYVAELIGDDRVGDVSWHADKPQLYVEVFDTAHGETVAHLLGLDPRSDHGPGHRPEGFSCWTGKSGLVPVFLRAPLALGGMPHRRPYRWSEDTADDAQAVA
;
A
#
# COMPACT_ATOMS: atom_id res chain seq x y z
N MET A 1 20.17 17.84 49.28
CA MET A 1 18.92 17.77 48.47
C MET A 1 19.26 17.07 47.18
N THR A 2 18.51 16.01 46.91
CA THR A 2 18.70 14.96 45.91
C THR A 2 18.63 15.47 44.48
N ALA A 3 19.57 15.01 43.64
CA ALA A 3 19.51 15.12 42.19
C ALA A 3 18.61 14.01 41.65
N ASP A 4 17.34 14.31 41.38
CA ASP A 4 16.45 13.41 40.64
C ASP A 4 16.58 13.69 39.13
N LEU A 5 17.63 13.14 38.53
CA LEU A 5 17.76 12.98 37.09
C LEU A 5 16.90 11.80 36.65
N ARG A 6 15.58 11.99 36.57
CA ARG A 6 14.70 11.09 35.81
C ARG A 6 14.76 11.45 34.32
N THR A 7 15.91 11.22 33.71
CA THR A 7 15.98 11.16 32.25
C THR A 7 15.35 9.83 31.83
N SER A 8 14.13 9.88 31.30
CA SER A 8 13.51 8.76 30.60
C SER A 8 14.33 8.46 29.35
N GLY A 9 15.43 7.72 29.53
CA GLY A 9 16.27 7.24 28.46
C GLY A 9 15.51 6.19 27.66
N VAL A 10 14.67 6.61 26.73
CA VAL A 10 14.52 5.84 25.50
C VAL A 10 15.84 6.08 24.76
N ALA A 11 16.84 5.26 25.11
CA ALA A 11 17.99 5.10 24.26
C ALA A 11 17.43 4.85 22.86
N GLY A 12 17.74 5.75 21.92
CA GLY A 12 17.34 5.62 20.53
C GLY A 12 17.90 4.31 20.00
N ALA A 13 17.15 3.23 20.16
CA ALA A 13 17.39 1.99 19.48
C ALA A 13 17.30 2.37 18.01
N SER A 14 18.47 2.50 17.38
CA SER A 14 18.56 2.68 15.94
C SER A 14 17.95 1.43 15.35
N VAL A 15 16.67 1.53 15.00
CA VAL A 15 15.97 0.42 14.39
C VAL A 15 16.59 0.25 13.01
N PRO A 16 17.15 -0.92 12.68
CA PRO A 16 17.79 -1.12 11.39
C PRO A 16 16.84 -0.77 10.26
N ALA A 17 17.34 -0.11 9.21
CA ALA A 17 16.57 0.05 7.99
C ALA A 17 16.20 -1.35 7.44
N PRO A 18 15.00 -1.53 6.87
CA PRO A 18 14.59 -2.81 6.32
C PRO A 18 15.58 -3.23 5.21
N SER A 19 15.93 -4.51 5.18
CA SER A 19 16.73 -5.03 4.06
C SER A 19 15.90 -5.06 2.79
N ALA A 20 16.54 -5.11 1.62
CA ALA A 20 15.85 -5.27 0.35
C ALA A 20 14.96 -6.53 0.32
N GLY A 21 15.41 -7.62 0.95
CA GLY A 21 14.63 -8.85 1.08
C GLY A 21 13.38 -8.68 1.94
N ASP A 22 13.44 -7.87 2.99
CA ASP A 22 12.27 -7.59 3.85
C ASP A 22 11.25 -6.73 3.12
N VAL A 23 11.71 -5.75 2.35
CA VAL A 23 10.82 -4.92 1.50
C VAL A 23 10.11 -5.78 0.47
N LEU A 24 10.81 -6.71 -0.21
CA LEU A 24 10.21 -7.59 -1.21
C LEU A 24 9.19 -8.56 -0.61
N ARG A 25 9.49 -9.16 0.54
CA ARG A 25 8.53 -10.03 1.25
C ARG A 25 7.30 -9.25 1.68
N PHE A 26 7.50 -8.05 2.20
CA PHE A 26 6.41 -7.19 2.61
C PHE A 26 5.56 -6.73 1.42
N ALA A 27 6.19 -6.39 0.28
CA ALA A 27 5.48 -6.08 -0.96
C ALA A 27 4.61 -7.25 -1.43
N ALA A 28 5.14 -8.47 -1.42
CA ALA A 28 4.38 -9.67 -1.77
C ALA A 28 3.20 -9.90 -0.82
N TYR A 29 3.41 -9.76 0.49
CA TYR A 29 2.34 -9.84 1.49
C TYR A 29 1.24 -8.79 1.25
N VAL A 30 1.62 -7.55 0.93
CA VAL A 30 0.64 -6.48 0.62
C VAL A 30 -0.16 -6.81 -0.64
N ALA A 31 0.50 -7.32 -1.69
CA ALA A 31 -0.18 -7.75 -2.91
C ALA A 31 -1.20 -8.88 -2.62
N GLU A 32 -0.79 -9.90 -1.86
CA GLU A 32 -1.69 -10.98 -1.43
C GLU A 32 -2.86 -10.48 -0.57
N LEU A 33 -2.60 -9.53 0.33
CA LEU A 33 -3.62 -8.94 1.19
C LEU A 33 -4.68 -8.16 0.40
N ILE A 34 -4.28 -7.46 -0.65
CA ILE A 34 -5.19 -6.68 -1.51
C ILE A 34 -5.95 -7.61 -2.48
N GLY A 35 -5.28 -8.63 -2.99
CA GLY A 35 -5.76 -9.51 -4.04
C GLY A 35 -5.43 -8.99 -5.44
N ASP A 36 -5.07 -9.92 -6.33
CA ASP A 36 -4.65 -9.64 -7.71
C ASP A 36 -5.72 -8.89 -8.54
N ASP A 37 -6.98 -8.96 -8.14
CA ASP A 37 -8.09 -8.31 -8.82
C ASP A 37 -8.23 -6.81 -8.50
N ARG A 38 -7.57 -6.35 -7.44
CA ARG A 38 -7.73 -5.01 -6.86
C ARG A 38 -6.42 -4.26 -6.75
N VAL A 39 -5.29 -4.95 -6.78
CA VAL A 39 -3.97 -4.33 -6.78
C VAL A 39 -3.66 -3.77 -8.17
N GLY A 40 -3.21 -2.52 -8.23
CA GLY A 40 -2.76 -1.89 -9.47
C GLY A 40 -1.25 -1.96 -9.64
N ASP A 41 -0.52 -1.54 -8.63
CA ASP A 41 0.94 -1.57 -8.60
C ASP A 41 1.43 -1.72 -7.15
N VAL A 42 2.53 -2.45 -6.98
CA VAL A 42 3.26 -2.53 -5.72
C VAL A 42 4.75 -2.43 -6.05
N SER A 43 5.33 -1.27 -5.77
CA SER A 43 6.68 -0.96 -6.20
C SER A 43 7.46 -0.19 -5.13
N TRP A 44 8.76 -0.45 -5.03
CA TRP A 44 9.63 0.28 -4.12
C TRP A 44 10.24 1.48 -4.83
N HIS A 45 10.00 2.69 -4.30
CA HIS A 45 10.68 3.88 -4.78
C HIS A 45 12.03 4.08 -4.08
N ALA A 46 13.14 3.96 -4.81
CA ALA A 46 14.48 4.12 -4.25
C ALA A 46 14.81 5.59 -3.87
N ASP A 47 14.37 6.55 -4.68
CA ASP A 47 14.63 7.99 -4.45
C ASP A 47 13.87 8.55 -3.23
N LYS A 48 12.75 7.93 -2.91
CA LYS A 48 11.91 8.25 -1.77
C LYS A 48 11.58 6.92 -1.08
N PRO A 49 12.46 6.42 -0.18
CA PRO A 49 12.50 5.03 0.28
C PRO A 49 11.19 4.64 0.96
N GLN A 50 10.24 4.18 0.15
CA GLN A 50 8.86 3.96 0.50
C GLN A 50 8.26 2.96 -0.48
N LEU A 51 7.48 2.03 0.04
CA LEU A 51 6.68 1.12 -0.75
C LEU A 51 5.45 1.88 -1.26
N TYR A 52 5.32 1.97 -2.57
CA TYR A 52 4.15 2.50 -3.25
C TYR A 52 3.18 1.38 -3.54
N VAL A 53 1.92 1.61 -3.21
CA VAL A 53 0.86 0.62 -3.34
C VAL A 53 -0.34 1.32 -3.97
N GLU A 54 -0.82 0.79 -5.08
CA GLU A 54 -2.03 1.24 -5.75
C GLU A 54 -3.13 0.19 -5.64
N VAL A 55 -4.32 0.65 -5.27
CA VAL A 55 -5.52 -0.17 -5.16
C VAL A 55 -6.60 0.44 -6.05
N PHE A 56 -7.33 -0.37 -6.81
CA PHE A 56 -8.39 0.09 -7.71
C PHE A 56 -9.74 0.34 -7.05
N ASP A 57 -9.87 0.03 -5.77
CA ASP A 57 -11.08 0.20 -4.97
C ASP A 57 -10.78 0.99 -3.70
N THR A 58 -11.54 2.07 -3.46
CA THR A 58 -11.32 2.94 -2.31
C THR A 58 -11.64 2.27 -0.98
N ALA A 59 -12.68 1.43 -0.94
CA ALA A 59 -13.05 0.71 0.28
C ALA A 59 -11.97 -0.30 0.70
N HIS A 60 -11.39 -1.00 -0.27
CA HIS A 60 -10.19 -1.81 -0.04
C HIS A 60 -8.99 -0.99 0.38
N GLY A 61 -8.73 0.14 -0.28
CA GLY A 61 -7.66 1.06 0.12
C GLY A 61 -7.77 1.45 1.59
N GLU A 62 -8.96 1.82 2.05
CA GLU A 62 -9.19 2.17 3.45
C GLU A 62 -8.99 0.98 4.41
N THR A 63 -9.49 -0.21 4.03
CA THR A 63 -9.33 -1.43 4.81
C THR A 63 -7.85 -1.81 4.95
N VAL A 64 -7.11 -1.79 3.85
CA VAL A 64 -5.68 -2.11 3.81
C VAL A 64 -4.88 -1.07 4.58
N ALA A 65 -5.19 0.21 4.45
CA ALA A 65 -4.57 1.27 5.25
C ALA A 65 -4.75 1.01 6.75
N HIS A 66 -5.95 0.61 7.17
CA HIS A 66 -6.24 0.28 8.56
C HIS A 66 -5.43 -0.93 9.05
N LEU A 67 -5.38 -2.00 8.25
CA LEU A 67 -4.61 -3.21 8.58
C LEU A 67 -3.10 -2.96 8.66
N LEU A 68 -2.59 -2.07 7.81
CA LEU A 68 -1.18 -1.68 7.80
C LEU A 68 -0.82 -0.65 8.87
N GLY A 69 -1.81 -0.07 9.56
CA GLY A 69 -1.62 0.95 10.59
C GLY A 69 -1.17 2.29 10.03
N LEU A 70 -1.65 2.67 8.84
CA LEU A 70 -1.29 3.94 8.19
C LEU A 70 -2.04 5.13 8.80
N ASP A 71 -1.52 6.32 8.53
CA ASP A 71 -2.07 7.60 8.96
C ASP A 71 -3.47 7.85 8.38
N PRO A 72 -4.22 8.84 8.90
CA PRO A 72 -5.52 9.21 8.36
C PRO A 72 -5.49 9.54 6.86
N ARG A 73 -6.61 9.25 6.20
CA ARG A 73 -6.83 9.50 4.77
C ARG A 73 -6.56 10.96 4.39
N SER A 74 -5.89 11.15 3.26
CA SER A 74 -5.74 12.45 2.58
C SER A 74 -6.28 12.36 1.15
N ASP A 75 -7.07 13.34 0.74
CA ASP A 75 -7.69 13.38 -0.58
C ASP A 75 -7.04 14.44 -1.47
N HIS A 76 -6.65 14.03 -2.67
CA HIS A 76 -6.02 14.86 -3.68
C HIS A 76 -6.94 14.95 -4.91
N GLY A 77 -7.43 16.16 -5.20
CA GLY A 77 -8.27 16.41 -6.38
C GLY A 77 -7.52 16.32 -7.73
N PRO A 78 -8.20 16.69 -8.83
CA PRO A 78 -7.70 16.53 -10.21
C PRO A 78 -6.41 17.27 -10.57
N GLY A 79 -5.88 18.10 -9.66
CA GLY A 79 -4.63 18.85 -9.86
C GLY A 79 -3.36 17.99 -9.83
N HIS A 80 -3.43 16.77 -9.29
CA HIS A 80 -2.28 15.85 -9.24
C HIS A 80 -2.35 14.72 -10.28
N ARG A 81 -3.56 14.29 -10.63
CA ARG A 81 -3.90 13.35 -11.70
C ARG A 81 -5.30 13.64 -12.20
N PRO A 82 -5.64 13.36 -13.48
CA PRO A 82 -6.95 13.66 -14.05
C PRO A 82 -8.12 13.15 -13.20
N GLU A 83 -7.97 11.97 -12.61
CA GLU A 83 -8.98 11.31 -11.79
C GLU A 83 -9.04 11.75 -10.31
N GLY A 84 -7.98 12.39 -9.79
CA GLY A 84 -7.78 12.55 -8.34
C GLY A 84 -7.63 11.21 -7.59
N PHE A 85 -7.12 11.24 -6.36
CA PHE A 85 -6.93 10.02 -5.57
C PHE A 85 -7.03 10.29 -4.06
N SER A 86 -7.39 9.26 -3.31
CA SER A 86 -7.20 9.17 -1.87
C SER A 86 -5.86 8.49 -1.57
N CYS A 87 -5.15 8.93 -0.55
CA CYS A 87 -3.94 8.28 -0.09
C CYS A 87 -3.85 8.18 1.42
N TRP A 88 -3.03 7.22 1.85
CA TRP A 88 -2.63 6.98 3.22
C TRP A 88 -1.12 6.80 3.24
N THR A 89 -0.46 7.45 4.17
CA THR A 89 0.99 7.36 4.36
C THR A 89 1.28 6.82 5.73
N GLY A 90 2.44 6.22 5.94
CA GLY A 90 2.85 5.83 7.29
C GLY A 90 3.97 4.81 7.26
N LYS A 91 4.17 4.15 8.39
CA LYS A 91 5.09 3.01 8.51
C LYS A 91 4.32 1.80 8.99
N SER A 92 4.42 0.71 8.23
CA SER A 92 3.98 -0.60 8.69
C SER A 92 5.22 -1.37 9.17
N GLY A 93 5.39 -1.46 10.48
CA GLY A 93 6.64 -1.90 11.08
C GLY A 93 7.82 -1.01 10.66
N LEU A 94 8.77 -1.58 9.91
CA LEU A 94 9.97 -0.86 9.44
C LEU A 94 9.83 -0.26 8.04
N VAL A 95 8.77 -0.63 7.31
CA VAL A 95 8.61 -0.27 5.91
C VAL A 95 7.74 0.98 5.81
N PRO A 96 8.26 2.12 5.30
CA PRO A 96 7.43 3.25 4.95
C PRO A 96 6.51 2.86 3.79
N VAL A 97 5.23 3.21 3.86
CA VAL A 97 4.22 2.86 2.86
C VAL A 97 3.48 4.11 2.40
N PHE A 98 3.28 4.23 1.10
CA PHE A 98 2.33 5.14 0.47
C PHE A 98 1.30 4.28 -0.23
N LEU A 99 0.07 4.29 0.28
CA LEU A 99 -1.06 3.62 -0.32
C LEU A 99 -1.91 4.66 -1.04
N ARG A 100 -2.32 4.37 -2.28
CA ARG A 100 -3.32 5.17 -2.99
C ARG A 100 -4.49 4.34 -3.45
N ALA A 101 -5.64 4.99 -3.56
CA ALA A 101 -6.84 4.46 -4.20
C ALA A 101 -7.60 5.60 -4.91
N PRO A 102 -8.55 5.30 -5.81
CA PRO A 102 -9.45 6.30 -6.38
C PRO A 102 -10.18 7.12 -5.30
N LEU A 103 -10.61 8.34 -5.63
CA LEU A 103 -11.45 9.14 -4.72
C LEU A 103 -12.82 8.47 -4.49
N ALA A 104 -13.23 8.36 -3.23
CA ALA A 104 -14.44 7.63 -2.79
C ALA A 104 -15.79 8.10 -3.38
N LEU A 105 -15.83 9.15 -4.21
CA LEU A 105 -17.05 9.69 -4.81
C LEU A 105 -16.85 10.20 -6.26
N GLY A 106 -15.73 9.88 -6.92
CA GLY A 106 -15.39 10.45 -8.24
C GLY A 106 -14.75 9.51 -9.25
N GLY A 107 -14.14 8.40 -8.82
CA GLY A 107 -13.68 7.35 -9.73
C GLY A 107 -14.71 6.24 -9.77
N MET A 108 -15.41 6.04 -10.90
CA MET A 108 -16.11 4.77 -11.09
C MET A 108 -15.09 3.64 -10.88
N PRO A 109 -15.44 2.56 -10.14
CA PRO A 109 -14.55 1.43 -9.98
C PRO A 109 -14.06 1.03 -11.37
N HIS A 110 -12.73 0.96 -11.54
CA HIS A 110 -12.16 0.49 -12.79
C HIS A 110 -12.61 -0.96 -12.95
N ARG A 111 -13.68 -1.17 -13.72
CA ARG A 111 -14.08 -2.51 -14.16
C ARG A 111 -12.90 -3.05 -14.95
N ARG A 112 -12.49 -4.27 -14.62
CA ARG A 112 -11.46 -5.01 -15.37
C ARG A 112 -11.67 -4.79 -16.88
N PRO A 113 -10.61 -4.53 -17.67
CA PRO A 113 -10.74 -4.55 -19.11
C PRO A 113 -11.28 -5.92 -19.52
N TYR A 114 -12.32 -5.92 -20.35
CA TYR A 114 -13.12 -7.08 -20.78
C TYR A 114 -12.30 -8.25 -21.36
N ARG A 115 -11.02 -8.04 -21.66
CA ARG A 115 -10.21 -8.92 -22.51
C ARG A 115 -9.31 -9.92 -21.80
N TRP A 116 -9.36 -10.03 -20.46
CA TRP A 116 -8.54 -11.02 -19.74
C TRP A 116 -9.19 -12.41 -19.64
N SER A 117 -10.40 -12.58 -20.18
CA SER A 117 -11.14 -13.85 -20.16
C SER A 117 -10.74 -14.83 -21.26
N GLU A 118 -9.89 -14.40 -22.21
CA GLU A 118 -9.51 -15.26 -23.35
C GLU A 118 -8.35 -16.21 -23.00
N ASP A 119 -7.53 -15.90 -21.97
CA ASP A 119 -6.43 -16.77 -21.53
C ASP A 119 -6.85 -17.88 -20.54
N THR A 120 -8.08 -17.83 -20.00
CA THR A 120 -8.58 -18.88 -19.07
C THR A 120 -9.32 -20.02 -19.78
N ALA A 121 -9.56 -19.90 -21.10
CA ALA A 121 -10.21 -20.95 -21.87
C ALA A 121 -9.26 -22.09 -22.25
N ASP A 122 -7.95 -21.82 -22.36
CA ASP A 122 -6.96 -22.84 -22.72
C ASP A 122 -6.63 -23.80 -21.55
N ASP A 123 -6.68 -23.34 -20.30
CA ASP A 123 -6.44 -24.21 -19.13
C ASP A 123 -7.60 -25.19 -18.86
N ALA A 124 -8.81 -24.92 -19.34
CA ALA A 124 -9.96 -25.80 -19.16
C ALA A 124 -9.99 -26.98 -20.16
N GLN A 125 -9.26 -26.90 -21.28
CA GLN A 125 -9.18 -27.99 -22.26
C GLN A 125 -8.01 -28.96 -22.02
N ALA A 126 -7.05 -28.63 -21.15
CA ALA A 126 -5.92 -29.51 -20.85
C ALA A 126 -6.25 -30.67 -19.87
N VAL A 127 -7.49 -30.73 -19.36
CA VAL A 127 -7.93 -31.74 -18.36
C VAL A 127 -9.15 -32.56 -18.85
N ALA A 128 -9.53 -32.44 -20.12
CA ALA A 128 -10.63 -33.21 -20.72
C ALA A 128 -10.14 -34.38 -21.56
#